data_AF-A0A6G0QPQ3-F1
#
_entry.id   AF-A0A6G0QPQ3-F1
#
_cell.length_a   1.000
_cell.length_b   1.000
_cell.length_c   1.000
_cell.angle_alpha   90.00
_cell.angle_beta   90.00
_cell.angle_gamma   90.00
#
_symmetry.space_group_name_H-M   'P 1'
#
loop_
_entity.id
_entity.type
_entity.pdbx_description
1 polymer ?
#
loop_
_entity_poly.entity_id
_entity_poly.type
_entity_poly.pdbx_seq_one_letter_code
_entity_poly.pdbx_strand_id
1 'polypeptide(L)'
;MSVLNSSLYLLLCVLFTLVVNAQYGNVKPPSNSRFDAAPIASPARDSSSFAPVNDFSCDNSVIAEVYKLYAKNTMVFQTCVAEGNYRIFPFSGTHPTTEQIGAMARSLACRAIFSSVLLGGLPACQISNFPMRAAAETLLKIGVDMDKNPNADGVVPSTERFLQMMHWRHNVNLAQALGLPCDSESQLYAEYSSNLYTVATNGLVRLTSDLLVEYRSTLDGSFSQEKIMTLPKMTALRGASKTADAATKPCDESSSASKDDVAGDESDLNQSTDGTEREAAAEAFTSAVTVTSNAAPTSWAQARAAVVAAVLAMLVLA
;
A
#
# COMPACT_ATOMS: atom_id res chain seq x y z
N MET A 1 57.72 -18.13 -47.53
CA MET A 1 56.81 -17.17 -46.84
C MET A 1 55.36 -17.65 -46.74
N SER A 2 54.87 -18.57 -47.58
CA SER A 2 53.47 -19.07 -47.54
C SER A 2 53.13 -19.96 -46.32
N VAL A 3 54.06 -20.82 -45.88
CA VAL A 3 53.79 -21.82 -44.83
C VAL A 3 53.69 -21.21 -43.42
N LEU A 4 54.55 -20.24 -43.09
CA LEU A 4 54.49 -19.53 -41.79
C LEU A 4 53.18 -18.74 -41.62
N ASN A 5 52.63 -18.21 -42.70
CA ASN A 5 51.40 -17.43 -42.65
C ASN A 5 50.17 -18.32 -42.42
N SER A 6 50.15 -19.53 -42.99
CA SER A 6 49.11 -20.53 -42.71
C SER A 6 49.15 -21.02 -41.26
N SER A 7 50.35 -21.28 -40.72
CA SER A 7 50.49 -21.74 -39.34
C SER A 7 50.05 -20.68 -38.32
N LEU A 8 50.31 -19.40 -38.59
CA LEU A 8 49.90 -18.29 -37.73
C LEU A 8 48.38 -18.10 -37.74
N TYR A 9 47.74 -18.21 -38.91
CA TYR A 9 46.27 -18.14 -39.04
C TYR A 9 45.56 -19.27 -38.28
N LEU A 10 46.10 -20.48 -38.36
CA LEU A 10 45.52 -21.64 -37.68
C LEU A 10 45.63 -21.49 -36.15
N LEU A 11 46.76 -20.96 -35.67
CA LEU A 11 46.98 -20.69 -34.25
C LEU A 11 46.05 -19.58 -33.73
N LEU A 12 45.83 -18.52 -34.52
CA LEU A 12 44.87 -17.46 -34.22
C LEU A 12 43.42 -17.97 -34.18
N CYS A 13 43.01 -18.83 -35.12
CA CYS A 13 41.68 -19.44 -35.11
C CYS A 13 41.45 -20.34 -33.89
N VAL A 14 42.46 -21.13 -33.49
CA VAL A 14 42.39 -21.99 -32.29
C VAL A 14 42.36 -21.15 -31.02
N LEU A 15 43.14 -20.07 -30.93
CA LEU A 15 43.07 -19.15 -29.80
C LEU A 15 41.71 -18.44 -29.72
N PHE A 16 41.13 -18.06 -30.86
CA PHE A 16 39.82 -17.43 -30.90
C PHE A 16 38.71 -18.38 -30.45
N THR A 17 38.72 -19.65 -30.88
CA THR A 17 37.73 -20.65 -30.42
C THR A 17 37.90 -21.01 -28.95
N LEU A 18 39.15 -21.07 -28.43
CA LEU A 18 39.40 -21.30 -27.02
C LEU A 18 38.96 -20.10 -26.15
N VAL A 19 39.17 -18.86 -26.60
CA VAL A 19 38.71 -17.66 -25.87
C VAL A 19 37.18 -17.54 -25.91
N VAL A 20 36.54 -17.83 -27.05
CA VAL A 20 35.08 -17.81 -27.15
C VAL A 20 34.44 -18.92 -26.30
N ASN A 21 34.98 -20.14 -26.30
CA ASN A 21 34.48 -21.20 -25.42
C ASN A 21 34.75 -20.92 -23.93
N ALA A 22 35.86 -20.27 -23.58
CA ALA A 22 36.15 -19.86 -22.21
C ALA A 22 35.24 -18.72 -21.71
N GLN A 23 34.80 -17.81 -22.60
CA GLN A 23 33.90 -16.71 -22.24
C GLN A 23 32.41 -17.03 -22.34
N TYR A 24 32.01 -17.96 -23.22
CA TYR A 24 30.59 -18.24 -23.51
C TYR A 24 30.15 -19.68 -23.19
N GLY A 25 31.06 -20.60 -22.87
CA GLY A 25 30.75 -22.02 -22.64
C GLY A 25 30.11 -22.36 -21.28
N ASN A 26 29.93 -21.40 -20.37
CA ASN A 26 29.39 -21.64 -19.03
C ASN A 26 28.45 -20.54 -18.52
N VAL A 27 27.70 -19.87 -19.39
CA VAL A 27 26.51 -19.14 -18.93
C VAL A 27 25.39 -20.15 -18.78
N LYS A 28 25.35 -20.83 -17.62
CA LYS A 28 24.11 -21.44 -17.15
C LYS A 28 23.07 -20.31 -17.17
N PRO A 29 21.90 -20.46 -17.84
CA PRO A 29 20.86 -19.45 -17.74
C PRO A 29 20.65 -19.16 -16.26
N PRO A 30 20.49 -17.88 -15.84
CA PRO A 30 20.25 -17.58 -14.44
C PRO A 30 19.09 -18.47 -14.00
N SER A 31 19.34 -19.37 -13.06
CA SER A 31 18.25 -20.07 -12.41
C SER A 31 17.59 -19.00 -11.57
N ASN A 32 16.61 -18.29 -12.14
CA ASN A 32 15.79 -17.40 -11.36
C ASN A 32 15.17 -18.26 -10.26
N SER A 33 15.62 -18.07 -9.03
CA SER A 33 15.06 -18.77 -7.88
C SER A 33 13.60 -18.36 -7.80
N ARG A 34 12.68 -19.31 -8.00
CA ARG A 34 11.25 -19.05 -7.87
C ARG A 34 10.94 -18.74 -6.41
N PHE A 35 10.20 -17.66 -6.15
CA PHE A 35 9.67 -17.37 -4.83
C PHE A 35 8.54 -18.35 -4.52
N ASP A 36 8.69 -19.15 -3.48
CA ASP A 36 7.69 -20.11 -3.05
C ASP A 36 6.71 -19.45 -2.07
N ALA A 37 5.48 -19.20 -2.53
CA ALA A 37 4.49 -18.50 -1.74
C ALA A 37 3.82 -19.47 -0.76
N ALA A 38 3.94 -19.19 0.54
CA ALA A 38 3.32 -19.98 1.60
C ALA A 38 1.80 -20.19 1.37
N PRO A 39 1.21 -21.36 1.67
CA PRO A 39 -0.23 -21.57 1.53
C PRO A 39 -1.09 -20.53 2.29
N ILE A 40 -2.30 -20.25 1.78
CA ILE A 40 -3.29 -19.39 2.46
C ILE A 40 -4.42 -20.28 2.97
N ALA A 41 -4.63 -20.30 4.29
CA ALA A 41 -5.80 -20.90 4.90
C ALA A 41 -7.01 -19.95 4.83
N SER A 42 -8.22 -20.48 5.01
CA SER A 42 -9.43 -19.67 5.19
C SER A 42 -10.05 -20.00 6.55
N PRO A 43 -10.66 -19.03 7.24
CA PRO A 43 -11.35 -19.31 8.48
C PRO A 43 -12.56 -20.20 8.24
N ALA A 44 -12.88 -21.08 9.19
CA ALA A 44 -14.04 -21.97 9.12
C ALA A 44 -14.70 -22.14 10.49
N ARG A 45 -16.04 -22.26 10.52
CA ARG A 45 -16.85 -22.24 11.76
C ARG A 45 -16.39 -23.24 12.81
N ASP A 46 -15.98 -24.44 12.38
CA ASP A 46 -15.58 -25.53 13.28
C ASP A 46 -14.06 -25.75 13.30
N SER A 47 -13.27 -24.76 12.85
CA SER A 47 -11.82 -24.87 12.82
C SER A 47 -11.22 -24.58 14.20
N SER A 48 -10.39 -25.52 14.68
CA SER A 48 -9.61 -25.35 15.90
C SER A 48 -8.37 -24.46 15.72
N SER A 49 -7.99 -24.14 14.48
CA SER A 49 -6.80 -23.35 14.16
C SER A 49 -7.12 -21.98 13.54
N PHE A 50 -8.32 -21.77 13.00
CA PHE A 50 -8.67 -20.48 12.39
C PHE A 50 -10.18 -20.21 12.41
N ALA A 51 -10.62 -19.46 13.43
CA ALA A 51 -12.02 -19.13 13.63
C ALA A 51 -12.47 -17.93 12.77
N PRO A 52 -13.70 -17.94 12.23
CA PRO A 52 -14.28 -16.80 11.54
C PRO A 52 -14.71 -15.72 12.55
N VAL A 53 -14.49 -14.46 12.19
CA VAL A 53 -14.93 -13.29 12.94
C VAL A 53 -15.67 -12.36 12.00
N ASN A 54 -16.77 -11.78 12.45
CA ASN A 54 -17.53 -10.83 11.65
C ASN A 54 -16.75 -9.54 11.43
N ASP A 55 -16.83 -9.00 10.23
CA ASP A 55 -16.32 -7.68 9.90
C ASP A 55 -17.07 -6.59 10.66
N PHE A 56 -16.35 -5.52 11.01
CA PHE A 56 -16.93 -4.31 11.56
C PHE A 56 -16.23 -3.06 11.05
N SER A 57 -16.99 -1.98 10.94
CA SER A 57 -16.47 -0.67 10.54
C SER A 57 -15.70 -0.02 11.68
N CYS A 58 -14.68 0.77 11.36
CA CYS A 58 -13.95 1.55 12.35
C CYS A 58 -14.83 2.64 12.96
N ASP A 59 -14.66 2.89 14.26
CA ASP A 59 -15.29 4.01 14.94
C ASP A 59 -14.85 5.36 14.36
N ASN A 60 -15.71 6.38 14.48
CA ASN A 60 -15.43 7.73 13.98
C ASN A 60 -14.15 8.34 14.55
N SER A 61 -13.75 7.97 15.77
CA SER A 61 -12.49 8.39 16.40
C SER A 61 -11.27 7.87 15.63
N VAL A 62 -11.28 6.58 15.28
CA VAL A 62 -10.23 5.92 14.50
C VAL A 62 -10.16 6.53 13.09
N ILE A 63 -11.32 6.74 12.46
CA ILE A 63 -11.41 7.38 11.14
C ILE A 63 -10.78 8.78 11.20
N ALA A 64 -11.13 9.59 12.21
CA ALA A 64 -10.59 10.93 12.37
C ALA A 64 -9.07 10.94 12.55
N GLU A 65 -8.50 9.97 13.27
CA GLU A 65 -7.05 9.81 13.41
C GLU A 65 -6.36 9.45 12.10
N VAL A 66 -6.94 8.57 11.28
CA VAL A 66 -6.42 8.25 9.95
C VAL A 66 -6.45 9.49 9.04
N TYR A 67 -7.52 10.28 9.08
CA TYR A 67 -7.56 11.55 8.35
C TYR A 67 -6.55 12.59 8.86
N LYS A 68 -6.28 12.64 10.16
CA LYS A 68 -5.21 13.50 10.73
C LYS A 68 -3.83 13.04 10.25
N LEU A 69 -3.56 11.74 10.28
CA LEU A 69 -2.33 11.15 9.73
C LEU A 69 -2.18 11.52 8.24
N TYR A 70 -3.25 11.41 7.46
CA TYR A 70 -3.25 11.83 6.07
C TYR A 70 -2.91 13.31 5.90
N ALA A 71 -3.65 14.20 6.57
CA ALA A 71 -3.48 15.64 6.45
C ALA A 71 -2.05 16.08 6.79
N LYS A 72 -1.47 15.52 7.87
CA LYS A 72 -0.10 15.81 8.32
C LYS A 72 0.98 15.33 7.36
N ASN A 73 0.69 14.34 6.52
CA ASN A 73 1.66 13.72 5.63
C ASN A 73 1.26 13.82 4.15
N THR A 74 0.42 14.81 3.80
CA THR A 74 -0.17 14.94 2.47
C THR A 74 0.87 14.78 1.35
N MET A 75 2.03 15.42 1.46
CA MET A 75 3.08 15.32 0.44
C MET A 75 3.71 13.93 0.32
N VAL A 76 3.87 13.21 1.44
CA VAL A 76 4.34 11.82 1.45
C VAL A 76 3.29 10.91 0.81
N PHE A 77 2.01 11.12 1.13
CA PHE A 77 0.91 10.39 0.48
C PHE A 77 0.88 10.63 -1.03
N GLN A 78 0.98 11.88 -1.49
CA GLN A 78 1.02 12.19 -2.91
C GLN A 78 2.23 11.56 -3.61
N THR A 79 3.39 11.54 -2.93
CA THR A 79 4.59 10.87 -3.44
C THR A 79 4.37 9.37 -3.56
N CYS A 80 3.77 8.72 -2.56
CA CYS A 80 3.39 7.32 -2.64
C CYS A 80 2.42 7.04 -3.79
N VAL A 81 1.39 7.88 -3.98
CA VAL A 81 0.43 7.72 -5.09
C VAL A 81 1.12 7.84 -6.44
N ALA A 82 2.04 8.79 -6.58
CA ALA A 82 2.81 9.00 -7.80
C ALA A 82 3.78 7.84 -8.09
N GLU A 83 4.53 7.37 -7.10
CA GLU A 83 5.49 6.28 -7.26
C GLU A 83 4.82 4.91 -7.40
N GLY A 84 3.73 4.68 -6.66
CA GLY A 84 2.94 3.45 -6.68
C GLY A 84 1.92 3.37 -7.82
N ASN A 85 1.67 4.49 -8.51
CA ASN A 85 0.60 4.66 -9.50
C ASN A 85 -0.78 4.20 -9.00
N TYR A 86 -1.04 4.32 -7.70
CA TYR A 86 -2.25 3.82 -7.06
C TYR A 86 -2.57 4.60 -5.79
N ARG A 87 -3.86 4.84 -5.54
CA ARG A 87 -4.34 5.53 -4.34
C ARG A 87 -5.08 4.57 -3.42
N ILE A 88 -4.39 4.15 -2.36
CA ILE A 88 -4.98 3.29 -1.32
C ILE A 88 -5.89 4.04 -0.35
N PHE A 89 -5.59 5.33 -0.12
CA PHE A 89 -6.38 6.18 0.77
C PHE A 89 -6.58 7.59 0.20
N PRO A 90 -7.83 8.12 0.20
CA PRO A 90 -9.07 7.37 0.38
C PRO A 90 -9.21 6.27 -0.68
N PHE A 91 -9.73 5.10 -0.28
CA PHE A 91 -9.88 3.95 -1.17
C PHE A 91 -10.81 4.30 -2.34
N SER A 92 -10.34 4.07 -3.57
CA SER A 92 -11.08 4.42 -4.79
C SER A 92 -12.15 3.41 -5.20
N GLY A 93 -12.29 2.29 -4.49
CA GLY A 93 -13.17 1.17 -4.86
C GLY A 93 -12.55 0.17 -5.84
N THR A 94 -11.34 0.46 -6.36
CA THR A 94 -10.62 -0.40 -7.30
C THR A 94 -9.40 -1.00 -6.64
N HIS A 95 -9.16 -2.30 -6.78
CA HIS A 95 -7.97 -2.96 -6.26
C HIS A 95 -6.72 -2.71 -7.13
N PRO A 96 -5.49 -2.77 -6.57
CA PRO A 96 -4.27 -2.50 -7.33
C PRO A 96 -3.89 -3.65 -8.27
N THR A 97 -3.27 -3.33 -9.42
CA THR A 97 -2.65 -4.33 -10.30
C THR A 97 -1.37 -4.90 -9.69
N THR A 98 -0.87 -6.03 -10.20
CA THR A 98 0.44 -6.60 -9.83
C THR A 98 1.57 -5.56 -9.91
N GLU A 99 1.58 -4.75 -10.97
CA GLU A 99 2.59 -3.70 -11.19
C GLU A 99 2.49 -2.60 -10.13
N GLN A 100 1.26 -2.17 -9.81
CA GLN A 100 1.01 -1.17 -8.77
C GLN A 100 1.39 -1.70 -7.38
N ILE A 101 1.10 -2.97 -7.07
CA ILE A 101 1.52 -3.64 -5.83
C ILE A 101 3.04 -3.60 -5.72
N GLY A 102 3.75 -4.04 -6.76
CA GLY A 102 5.21 -4.02 -6.79
C GLY A 102 5.81 -2.61 -6.74
N ALA A 103 5.14 -1.61 -7.31
CA ALA A 103 5.57 -0.22 -7.27
C ALA A 103 5.40 0.38 -5.86
N MET A 104 4.24 0.17 -5.22
CA MET A 104 4.00 0.58 -3.84
C MET A 104 4.94 -0.11 -2.86
N ALA A 105 5.20 -1.40 -3.03
CA ALA A 105 6.09 -2.16 -2.16
C ALA A 105 7.56 -1.71 -2.25
N ARG A 106 7.98 -1.11 -3.38
CA ARG A 106 9.33 -0.53 -3.58
C ARG A 106 9.42 0.94 -3.17
N SER A 107 8.32 1.69 -3.32
CA SER A 107 8.28 3.11 -3.01
C SER A 107 8.61 3.37 -1.55
N LEU A 108 9.63 4.19 -1.32
CA LEU A 108 10.03 4.56 0.04
C LEU A 108 8.92 5.35 0.74
N ALA A 109 8.23 6.24 0.02
CA ALA A 109 7.10 7.00 0.53
C ALA A 109 5.93 6.08 0.92
N CYS A 110 5.58 5.12 0.07
CA CYS A 110 4.53 4.16 0.39
C CYS A 110 4.88 3.30 1.61
N ARG A 111 6.09 2.75 1.65
CA ARG A 111 6.56 1.97 2.80
C ARG A 111 6.53 2.80 4.09
N ALA A 112 6.92 4.08 4.06
CA ALA A 112 6.85 4.96 5.21
C ALA A 112 5.40 5.19 5.70
N ILE A 113 4.46 5.45 4.77
CA ILE A 113 3.04 5.59 5.11
C ILE A 113 2.48 4.29 5.69
N PHE A 114 2.73 3.14 5.08
CA PHE A 114 2.23 1.86 5.60
C PHE A 114 2.86 1.50 6.94
N SER A 115 4.15 1.82 7.12
CA SER A 115 4.84 1.67 8.40
C SER A 115 4.18 2.55 9.47
N SER A 116 3.70 3.75 9.13
CA SER A 116 2.96 4.59 10.07
C SER A 116 1.62 3.98 10.50
N VAL A 117 0.93 3.25 9.61
CA VAL A 117 -0.30 2.51 9.97
C VAL A 117 0.03 1.37 10.96
N LEU A 118 1.13 0.65 10.71
CA LEU A 118 1.63 -0.39 11.62
C LEU A 118 2.04 0.19 12.99
N LEU A 119 2.87 1.23 13.01
CA LEU A 119 3.38 1.89 14.22
C LEU A 119 2.30 2.70 14.97
N GLY A 120 1.25 3.12 14.26
CA GLY A 120 0.06 3.74 14.84
C GLY A 120 -0.85 2.73 15.53
N GLY A 121 -0.71 1.43 15.23
CA GLY A 121 -1.55 0.39 15.81
C GLY A 121 -3.00 0.50 15.37
N LEU A 122 -3.26 0.75 14.08
CA LEU A 122 -4.64 0.82 13.59
C LEU A 122 -5.38 -0.50 13.94
N PRO A 123 -6.59 -0.46 14.51
CA PRO A 123 -7.33 -1.67 14.83
C PRO A 123 -7.76 -2.44 13.57
N ALA A 124 -8.10 -3.71 13.75
CA ALA A 124 -8.57 -4.60 12.69
C ALA A 124 -10.03 -4.30 12.33
N CYS A 125 -10.27 -3.15 11.70
CA CYS A 125 -11.58 -2.68 11.28
C CYS A 125 -11.54 -2.12 9.86
N GLN A 126 -12.72 -1.92 9.27
CA GLN A 126 -12.84 -1.42 7.90
C GLN A 126 -13.11 0.08 7.88
N ILE A 127 -12.36 0.81 7.04
CA ILE A 127 -12.63 2.21 6.71
C ILE A 127 -13.17 2.23 5.29
N SER A 128 -14.43 2.65 5.12
CA SER A 128 -15.11 2.62 3.81
C SER A 128 -15.06 1.23 3.15
N ASN A 129 -15.37 0.17 3.92
CA ASN A 129 -15.31 -1.24 3.50
C ASN A 129 -13.93 -1.72 3.04
N PHE A 130 -12.85 -1.06 3.47
CA PHE A 130 -11.48 -1.44 3.16
C PHE A 130 -10.68 -1.74 4.44
N PRO A 131 -10.05 -2.93 4.58
CA PRO A 131 -9.27 -3.30 5.75
C PRO A 131 -7.88 -2.65 5.72
N MET A 132 -7.82 -1.34 5.99
CA MET A 132 -6.62 -0.51 5.83
C MET A 132 -5.39 -1.07 6.55
N ARG A 133 -5.56 -1.59 7.77
CA ARG A 133 -4.47 -2.20 8.55
C ARG A 133 -3.88 -3.40 7.80
N ALA A 134 -4.75 -4.33 7.38
CA ALA A 134 -4.32 -5.54 6.69
C ALA A 134 -3.64 -5.20 5.35
N ALA A 135 -4.19 -4.23 4.60
CA ALA A 135 -3.59 -3.81 3.34
C ALA A 135 -2.19 -3.20 3.52
N ALA A 136 -2.00 -2.35 4.54
CA ALA A 136 -0.70 -1.79 4.89
C ALA A 136 0.28 -2.90 5.30
N GLU A 137 -0.13 -3.82 6.18
CA GLU A 137 0.68 -4.95 6.61
C GLU A 137 1.08 -5.87 5.44
N THR A 138 0.15 -6.16 4.53
CA THR A 138 0.43 -6.97 3.32
C THR A 138 1.43 -6.28 2.41
N LEU A 139 1.31 -4.97 2.15
CA LEU A 139 2.28 -4.24 1.32
C LEU A 139 3.66 -4.17 1.97
N LEU A 140 3.73 -4.00 3.30
CA LEU A 140 4.99 -4.04 4.03
C LEU A 140 5.64 -5.43 3.98
N LYS A 141 4.86 -6.50 4.15
CA LYS A 141 5.33 -7.88 4.04
C LYS A 141 5.96 -8.12 2.67
N ILE A 142 5.27 -7.72 1.59
CA ILE A 142 5.77 -7.85 0.22
C ILE A 142 7.05 -7.02 0.02
N GLY A 143 7.10 -5.78 0.53
CA GLY A 143 8.30 -4.95 0.44
C GLY A 143 9.54 -5.61 1.07
N VAL A 144 9.37 -6.27 2.22
CA VAL A 144 10.47 -7.03 2.86
C VAL A 144 10.81 -8.30 2.08
N ASP A 145 9.83 -9.02 1.53
CA ASP A 145 10.12 -10.18 0.67
C ASP A 145 10.92 -9.79 -0.56
N MET A 146 10.59 -8.66 -1.18
CA MET A 146 11.32 -8.09 -2.31
C MET A 146 12.76 -7.73 -1.94
N ASP A 147 12.98 -7.12 -0.76
CA ASP A 147 14.33 -6.80 -0.28
C ASP A 147 15.16 -8.07 -0.03
N LYS A 148 14.54 -9.12 0.52
CA LYS A 148 15.19 -10.42 0.79
C LYS A 148 15.43 -11.23 -0.49
N ASN A 149 14.59 -11.06 -1.51
CA ASN A 149 14.58 -11.87 -2.73
C ASN A 149 14.53 -10.99 -4.00
N PRO A 150 15.53 -10.11 -4.23
CA PRO A 150 15.45 -9.06 -5.25
C PRO A 150 15.39 -9.59 -6.70
N ASN A 151 15.85 -10.82 -6.93
CA ASN A 151 15.92 -11.45 -8.26
C ASN A 151 14.99 -12.67 -8.38
N ALA A 152 14.09 -12.88 -7.41
CA ALA A 152 13.22 -14.03 -7.40
C ALA A 152 11.94 -13.77 -8.22
N ASP A 153 11.63 -14.70 -9.12
CA ASP A 153 10.39 -14.64 -9.88
C ASP A 153 9.20 -14.93 -8.96
N GLY A 154 8.13 -14.12 -9.08
CA GLY A 154 6.90 -14.29 -8.30
C GLY A 154 6.93 -13.68 -6.90
N VAL A 155 7.98 -12.93 -6.53
CA VAL A 155 8.03 -12.20 -5.24
C VAL A 155 6.96 -11.11 -5.14
N VAL A 156 6.63 -10.46 -6.26
CA VAL A 156 5.45 -9.60 -6.37
C VAL A 156 4.26 -10.50 -6.71
N PRO A 157 3.25 -10.62 -5.82
CA PRO A 157 2.11 -11.49 -6.05
C PRO A 157 1.19 -10.92 -7.13
N SER A 158 0.39 -11.78 -7.77
CA SER A 158 -0.75 -11.32 -8.58
C SER A 158 -1.75 -10.53 -7.74
N THR A 159 -2.58 -9.69 -8.38
CA THR A 159 -3.68 -8.98 -7.70
C THR A 159 -4.57 -9.92 -6.88
N GLU A 160 -5.00 -11.05 -7.48
CA GLU A 160 -5.82 -12.04 -6.77
C GLU A 160 -5.13 -12.55 -5.52
N ARG A 161 -3.85 -12.90 -5.64
CA ARG A 161 -3.06 -13.39 -4.51
C ARG A 161 -2.86 -12.33 -3.44
N PHE A 162 -2.63 -11.08 -3.82
CA PHE A 162 -2.55 -9.95 -2.91
C PHE A 162 -3.85 -9.77 -2.12
N LEU A 163 -5.01 -9.85 -2.77
CA LEU A 163 -6.31 -9.74 -2.09
C LEU A 163 -6.53 -10.91 -1.11
N GLN A 164 -6.21 -12.14 -1.51
CA GLN A 164 -6.27 -13.30 -0.61
C GLN A 164 -5.38 -13.09 0.62
N MET A 165 -4.15 -12.60 0.43
CA MET A 165 -3.23 -12.30 1.53
C MET A 165 -3.76 -11.19 2.45
N MET A 166 -4.35 -10.14 1.88
CA MET A 166 -4.95 -9.03 2.63
C MET A 166 -6.17 -9.49 3.45
N HIS A 167 -7.08 -10.26 2.85
CA HIS A 167 -8.25 -10.79 3.54
C HIS A 167 -7.86 -11.81 4.61
N TRP A 168 -6.91 -12.71 4.32
CA TRP A 168 -6.35 -13.62 5.32
C TRP A 168 -5.78 -12.83 6.50
N ARG A 169 -4.98 -11.78 6.23
CA ARG A 169 -4.36 -10.98 7.29
C ARG A 169 -5.39 -10.23 8.12
N HIS A 170 -6.44 -9.71 7.49
CA HIS A 170 -7.57 -9.07 8.17
C HIS A 170 -8.28 -10.05 9.12
N ASN A 171 -8.60 -11.25 8.65
CA ASN A 171 -9.23 -12.30 9.47
C ASN A 171 -8.35 -12.74 10.63
N VAL A 172 -7.04 -12.91 10.40
CA VAL A 172 -6.07 -13.20 11.48
C VAL A 172 -6.05 -12.09 12.52
N ASN A 173 -5.97 -10.83 12.10
CA ASN A 173 -5.96 -9.68 13.01
C ASN A 173 -7.25 -9.60 13.84
N LEU A 174 -8.41 -9.89 13.25
CA LEU A 174 -9.70 -9.94 13.93
C LEU A 174 -9.74 -11.05 15.00
N ALA A 175 -9.40 -12.28 14.63
CA ALA A 175 -9.39 -13.42 15.55
C ALA A 175 -8.40 -13.19 16.71
N GLN A 176 -7.20 -12.69 16.39
CA GLN A 176 -6.17 -12.38 17.37
C GLN A 176 -6.61 -11.28 18.36
N ALA A 177 -7.31 -10.25 17.89
CA ALA A 177 -7.83 -9.19 18.76
C ALA A 177 -8.89 -9.68 19.76
N LEU A 178 -9.58 -10.79 19.46
CA LEU A 178 -10.59 -11.41 20.31
C LEU A 178 -10.06 -12.61 21.11
N GLY A 179 -8.77 -12.94 20.99
CA GLY A 179 -8.18 -14.13 21.63
C GLY A 179 -8.75 -15.46 21.11
N LEU A 180 -9.26 -15.46 19.87
CA LEU A 180 -9.77 -16.65 19.20
C LEU A 180 -8.65 -17.36 18.42
N PRO A 181 -8.82 -18.65 18.07
CA PRO A 181 -7.92 -19.34 17.16
C PRO A 181 -7.71 -18.54 15.88
N CYS A 182 -6.45 -18.19 15.62
CA CYS A 182 -5.99 -17.58 14.39
C CYS A 182 -4.91 -18.50 13.82
N ASP A 183 -4.66 -18.39 12.51
CA ASP A 183 -3.74 -19.24 11.75
C ASP A 183 -2.25 -19.03 12.14
N SER A 184 -1.94 -18.97 13.45
CA SER A 184 -0.65 -18.60 14.05
C SER A 184 0.47 -19.58 13.75
N GLU A 185 0.11 -20.84 13.56
CA GLU A 185 1.06 -21.93 13.29
C GLU A 185 1.43 -22.05 11.81
N SER A 186 0.85 -21.22 10.93
CA SER A 186 1.12 -21.30 9.50
C SER A 186 2.43 -20.63 9.11
N GLN A 187 3.06 -21.15 8.04
CA GLN A 187 4.24 -20.52 7.44
C GLN A 187 3.96 -19.06 7.05
N LEU A 188 2.76 -18.77 6.54
CA LEU A 188 2.38 -17.42 6.15
C LEU A 188 2.34 -16.48 7.37
N TYR A 189 1.84 -16.95 8.51
CA TYR A 189 1.87 -16.18 9.75
C TYR A 189 3.29 -15.91 10.24
N ALA A 190 4.17 -16.91 10.21
CA ALA A 190 5.57 -16.73 10.56
C ALA A 190 6.26 -15.69 9.64
N GLU A 191 6.02 -15.75 8.34
CA GLU A 191 6.54 -14.79 7.36
C GLU A 191 6.05 -13.37 7.62
N TYR A 192 4.74 -13.19 7.82
CA TYR A 192 4.16 -11.88 8.17
C TYR A 192 4.76 -11.34 9.47
N SER A 193 4.81 -12.16 10.51
CA SER A 193 5.31 -11.77 11.83
C SER A 193 6.77 -11.33 11.75
N SER A 194 7.63 -12.11 11.10
CA SER A 194 9.05 -11.78 10.91
C SER A 194 9.26 -10.50 10.08
N ASN A 195 8.54 -10.35 8.98
CA ASN A 195 8.69 -9.19 8.10
C ASN A 195 8.15 -7.91 8.74
N LEU A 196 6.99 -7.96 9.39
CA LEU A 196 6.43 -6.81 10.09
C LEU A 196 7.26 -6.42 11.32
N TYR A 197 7.81 -7.41 12.04
CA TYR A 197 8.80 -7.16 13.10
C TYR A 197 9.99 -6.38 12.54
N THR A 198 10.57 -6.84 11.42
CA THR A 198 11.69 -6.17 10.76
C THR A 198 11.36 -4.72 10.42
N VAL A 199 10.16 -4.44 9.89
CA VAL A 199 9.73 -3.07 9.59
C VAL A 199 9.58 -2.24 10.87
N ALA A 200 8.99 -2.80 11.92
CA ALA A 200 8.77 -2.08 13.18
C ALA A 200 10.06 -1.78 13.95
N THR A 201 11.10 -2.61 13.80
CA THR A 201 12.32 -2.53 14.62
C THR A 201 13.58 -2.10 13.86
N ASN A 202 13.55 -1.97 12.53
CA ASN A 202 14.72 -1.50 11.77
C ASN A 202 15.11 -0.05 12.08
N GLY A 203 14.25 0.71 12.76
CA GLY A 203 14.50 2.07 13.20
C GLY A 203 14.66 3.08 12.05
N LEU A 204 14.20 2.78 10.83
CA LEU A 204 14.33 3.68 9.68
C LEU A 204 13.15 4.63 9.51
N VAL A 205 11.95 4.19 9.93
CA VAL A 205 10.73 5.01 9.94
C VAL A 205 10.31 5.24 11.38
N ARG A 206 9.86 6.47 11.69
CA ARG A 206 9.16 6.75 12.94
C ARG A 206 7.85 7.47 12.66
N LEU A 207 6.90 7.24 13.55
CA LEU A 207 5.66 8.01 13.66
C LEU A 207 5.70 8.81 14.95
N THR A 208 5.78 10.14 14.85
CA THR A 208 5.79 11.04 16.00
C THR A 208 4.44 11.03 16.74
N SER A 209 4.38 11.69 17.90
CA SER A 209 3.13 11.86 18.65
C SER A 209 2.11 12.74 17.94
N ASP A 210 2.54 13.66 17.06
CA ASP A 210 1.68 14.51 16.24
C ASP A 210 1.33 13.91 14.87
N LEU A 211 1.58 12.61 14.71
CA LEU A 211 1.30 11.82 13.50
C LEU A 211 2.12 12.22 12.28
N LEU A 212 3.29 12.82 12.46
CA LEU A 212 4.25 13.06 11.40
C LEU A 212 5.06 11.78 11.12
N VAL A 213 5.13 11.40 9.85
CA VAL A 213 5.94 10.29 9.37
C VAL A 213 7.30 10.84 8.97
N GLU A 214 8.36 10.27 9.52
CA GLU A 214 9.72 10.68 9.19
C GLU A 214 10.58 9.46 8.90
N TYR A 215 11.59 9.67 8.05
CA TYR A 215 12.51 8.62 7.63
C TYR A 215 13.96 9.04 7.84
N ARG A 216 14.82 8.06 8.10
CA ARG A 216 16.28 8.20 8.02
C ARG A 216 16.86 7.05 7.21
N SER A 217 17.90 7.32 6.45
CA SER A 217 18.57 6.34 5.59
C SER A 217 19.51 5.40 6.32
N THR A 218 19.95 5.76 7.53
CA THR A 218 20.86 4.98 8.37
C THR A 218 20.48 5.14 9.84
N LEU A 219 20.92 4.22 10.70
CA LEU A 219 20.64 4.26 12.14
C LEU A 219 21.25 5.47 12.87
N ASP A 220 22.31 6.07 12.31
CA ASP A 220 22.93 7.29 12.83
C ASP A 220 22.42 8.56 12.14
N GLY A 221 21.57 8.40 11.12
CA GLY A 221 21.02 9.50 10.34
C GLY A 221 19.93 10.29 11.10
N SER A 222 19.76 11.55 10.71
CA SER A 222 18.65 12.38 11.18
C SER A 222 17.35 12.00 10.47
N PHE A 223 16.26 11.97 11.25
CA PHE A 223 14.91 11.83 10.73
C PHE A 223 14.49 13.09 9.96
N SER A 224 13.86 12.89 8.80
CA SER A 224 13.26 13.96 8.02
C SER A 224 12.12 13.41 7.16
N GLN A 225 11.05 14.18 7.04
CA GLN A 225 9.97 13.90 6.09
C GLN A 225 10.39 14.23 4.64
N GLU A 226 11.33 15.16 4.44
CA GLU A 226 11.80 15.57 3.10
C GLU A 226 12.44 14.42 2.32
N LYS A 227 12.99 13.42 3.03
CA LYS A 227 13.60 12.24 2.42
C LYS A 227 12.59 11.27 1.79
N ILE A 228 11.30 11.45 2.08
CA ILE A 228 10.20 10.57 1.64
C ILE A 228 9.09 11.33 0.93
N MET A 229 9.35 12.56 0.50
CA MET A 229 8.45 13.32 -0.35
C MET A 229 9.16 13.85 -1.58
N THR A 230 8.43 13.93 -2.69
CA THR A 230 8.81 14.69 -3.86
C THR A 230 8.15 16.05 -3.78
N LEU A 231 8.96 17.11 -3.66
CA LEU A 231 8.45 18.47 -3.77
C LEU A 231 8.11 18.77 -5.23
N PRO A 232 6.95 19.40 -5.52
CA PRO A 232 6.65 19.90 -6.84
C PRO A 232 7.77 20.84 -7.26
N LYS A 233 8.32 20.66 -8.46
CA LYS A 233 9.21 21.66 -9.05
C LYS A 233 8.40 22.93 -9.25
N MET A 234 8.49 23.86 -8.30
CA MET A 234 8.03 25.23 -8.50
C MET A 234 9.00 25.82 -9.54
N THR A 235 8.63 25.74 -10.82
CA THR A 235 9.29 26.53 -11.85
C THR A 235 9.21 27.96 -11.37
N ALA A 236 10.34 28.56 -11.04
CA ALA A 236 10.38 29.93 -10.56
C ALA A 236 9.72 30.83 -11.59
N LEU A 237 8.48 31.23 -11.35
CA LEU A 237 7.90 32.46 -11.89
C LEU A 237 8.63 33.63 -11.21
N ARG A 238 9.94 33.71 -11.42
CA ARG A 238 10.74 34.88 -11.09
C ARG A 238 10.87 35.66 -12.39
N GLY A 239 9.81 36.39 -12.71
CA GLY A 239 9.90 37.54 -13.60
C GLY A 239 11.04 38.41 -13.08
N ALA A 240 12.02 38.68 -13.94
CA ALA A 240 13.09 39.61 -13.67
C ALA A 240 12.47 41.00 -13.48
N SER A 241 12.21 41.40 -12.24
CA SER A 241 11.96 42.81 -11.92
C SER A 241 13.31 43.52 -11.94
N LYS A 242 13.66 44.06 -13.11
CA LYS A 242 14.56 45.21 -13.20
C LYS A 242 13.72 46.45 -12.91
N THR A 243 14.12 47.18 -11.88
CA THR A 243 13.73 48.56 -11.61
C THR A 243 14.07 49.47 -12.79
N ALA A 244 13.10 50.24 -13.26
CA ALA A 244 13.30 51.57 -13.85
C ALA A 244 11.97 52.34 -13.88
N ASP A 245 11.95 53.49 -13.21
CA ASP A 245 10.92 54.53 -13.29
C ASP A 245 10.69 55.04 -14.72
N ALA A 246 9.44 55.36 -15.05
CA ALA A 246 9.06 56.60 -15.76
C ALA A 246 7.52 56.76 -15.81
N ALA A 247 7.05 57.89 -15.32
CA ALA A 247 5.68 58.39 -15.44
C ALA A 247 5.33 58.79 -16.88
N THR A 248 4.06 58.67 -17.30
CA THR A 248 3.22 59.70 -17.96
C THR A 248 1.76 59.19 -18.07
N LYS A 249 0.78 60.09 -17.96
CA LYS A 249 -0.68 59.94 -17.75
C LYS A 249 -1.49 60.01 -19.11
N PRO A 250 -2.84 60.17 -19.14
CA PRO A 250 -3.95 59.20 -19.31
C PRO A 250 -4.82 59.39 -20.61
N CYS A 251 -6.02 58.74 -20.63
CA CYS A 251 -7.27 58.90 -21.44
C CYS A 251 -7.63 57.62 -22.21
N ASP A 252 -8.88 57.19 -22.44
CA ASP A 252 -10.22 57.45 -21.91
C ASP A 252 -11.16 56.34 -22.46
N GLU A 253 -12.32 56.20 -21.82
CA GLU A 253 -13.60 55.58 -22.21
C GLU A 253 -13.77 54.79 -23.52
N SER A 254 -14.50 53.66 -23.44
CA SER A 254 -15.78 53.49 -24.16
C SER A 254 -16.62 52.34 -23.60
N SER A 255 -17.88 52.67 -23.34
CA SER A 255 -19.02 51.86 -22.91
C SER A 255 -19.49 50.82 -23.93
N SER A 256 -20.09 49.72 -23.44
CA SER A 256 -21.41 49.26 -23.93
C SER A 256 -22.01 48.25 -22.96
N ALA A 257 -23.19 48.60 -22.47
CA ALA A 257 -24.10 47.74 -21.75
C ALA A 257 -25.07 47.07 -22.73
N SER A 258 -25.48 45.84 -22.42
CA SER A 258 -26.80 45.34 -22.76
C SER A 258 -27.19 44.22 -21.79
N LYS A 259 -28.22 44.52 -21.00
CA LYS A 259 -29.10 43.56 -20.32
C LYS A 259 -30.07 42.99 -21.35
N ASP A 260 -30.52 41.76 -21.15
CA ASP A 260 -31.94 41.39 -21.27
C ASP A 260 -32.21 40.11 -20.46
N ASP A 261 -33.11 40.24 -19.48
CA ASP A 261 -33.80 39.17 -18.75
C ASP A 261 -35.07 38.78 -19.52
N VAL A 262 -35.42 37.49 -19.63
CA VAL A 262 -36.83 37.03 -19.63
C VAL A 262 -36.94 35.63 -19.01
N ALA A 263 -37.95 35.50 -18.15
CA ALA A 263 -38.34 34.40 -17.28
C ALA A 263 -39.05 33.21 -17.96
N GLY A 264 -38.97 32.06 -17.27
CA GLY A 264 -40.10 31.19 -16.88
C GLY A 264 -40.79 30.32 -17.94
N ASP A 265 -40.81 29.00 -17.72
CA ASP A 265 -42.08 28.27 -17.53
C ASP A 265 -41.88 26.91 -16.85
N GLU A 266 -42.74 26.61 -15.87
CA GLU A 266 -42.96 25.29 -15.28
C GLU A 266 -44.00 24.53 -16.11
N SER A 267 -43.84 23.20 -16.27
CA SER A 267 -44.99 22.32 -16.49
C SER A 267 -44.71 20.93 -15.92
N ASP A 268 -45.43 20.63 -14.84
CA ASP A 268 -45.75 19.28 -14.40
C ASP A 268 -46.41 18.46 -15.52
N LEU A 269 -46.22 17.14 -15.48
CA LEU A 269 -47.30 16.16 -15.64
C LEU A 269 -46.86 14.77 -15.16
N ASN A 270 -47.79 14.13 -14.47
CA ASN A 270 -47.67 13.02 -13.54
C ASN A 270 -48.24 11.73 -14.18
N GLN A 271 -47.90 10.57 -13.62
CA GLN A 271 -48.67 9.29 -13.66
C GLN A 271 -48.74 8.51 -15.00
N SER A 272 -48.75 7.17 -15.09
CA SER A 272 -49.10 6.09 -14.15
C SER A 272 -48.77 4.70 -14.76
N THR A 273 -48.45 3.70 -13.88
CA THR A 273 -48.85 2.26 -13.87
C THR A 273 -48.59 1.35 -15.11
N ASP A 274 -48.37 0.02 -15.06
CA ASP A 274 -48.57 -1.04 -14.07
C ASP A 274 -47.81 -2.34 -14.49
N GLY A 275 -47.48 -3.19 -13.51
CA GLY A 275 -47.46 -4.67 -13.54
C GLY A 275 -46.39 -5.44 -14.34
N THR A 276 -45.92 -6.66 -14.00
CA THR A 276 -46.13 -7.60 -12.88
C THR A 276 -45.11 -8.76 -13.05
N GLU A 277 -44.45 -9.16 -11.95
CA GLU A 277 -43.88 -10.48 -11.55
C GLU A 277 -42.95 -11.31 -12.47
N ARG A 278 -41.77 -11.71 -11.95
CA ARG A 278 -41.59 -13.06 -11.35
C ARG A 278 -40.29 -13.22 -10.53
N GLU A 279 -40.45 -13.85 -9.36
CA GLU A 279 -39.49 -14.23 -8.33
C GLU A 279 -38.43 -15.26 -8.76
N ALA A 280 -37.27 -15.23 -8.09
CA ALA A 280 -36.64 -16.43 -7.52
C ALA A 280 -35.72 -16.07 -6.33
N ALA A 281 -36.31 -16.17 -5.13
CA ALA A 281 -35.76 -16.59 -3.83
C ALA A 281 -34.29 -16.28 -3.48
N ALA A 282 -34.08 -15.24 -2.67
CA ALA A 282 -33.01 -15.21 -1.68
C ALA A 282 -33.66 -15.46 -0.31
N GLU A 283 -33.52 -16.67 0.22
CA GLU A 283 -34.03 -16.98 1.56
C GLU A 283 -33.21 -16.23 2.63
N ALA A 284 -33.94 -15.40 3.36
CA ALA A 284 -33.52 -14.77 4.58
C ALA A 284 -33.36 -15.80 5.70
N PHE A 285 -32.24 -15.75 6.41
CA PHE A 285 -32.17 -16.21 7.80
C PHE A 285 -31.85 -15.01 8.69
N THR A 286 -32.89 -14.22 8.98
CA THR A 286 -32.93 -13.28 10.09
C THR A 286 -33.17 -14.07 11.37
N SER A 287 -32.09 -14.44 12.07
CA SER A 287 -32.17 -14.61 13.52
C SER A 287 -31.49 -13.42 14.16
N ALA A 288 -32.33 -12.52 14.68
CA ALA A 288 -31.93 -11.45 15.57
C ALA A 288 -31.37 -12.09 16.85
N VAL A 289 -30.04 -12.24 16.91
CA VAL A 289 -29.33 -12.36 18.17
C VAL A 289 -28.87 -10.96 18.51
N THR A 290 -29.53 -10.33 19.47
CA THR A 290 -29.03 -9.14 20.16
C THR A 290 -27.80 -9.58 20.96
N VAL A 291 -26.63 -9.57 20.33
CA VAL A 291 -25.36 -9.72 21.05
C VAL A 291 -24.96 -8.35 21.55
N THR A 292 -25.16 -8.11 22.83
CA THR A 292 -24.54 -7.01 23.57
C THR A 292 -23.02 -7.22 23.51
N SER A 293 -22.35 -6.53 22.59
CA SER A 293 -20.89 -6.55 22.48
C SER A 293 -20.29 -5.79 23.67
N ASN A 294 -19.88 -6.52 24.71
CA ASN A 294 -19.10 -5.97 25.83
C ASN A 294 -17.62 -5.73 25.46
N ALA A 295 -17.28 -5.61 24.17
CA ALA A 295 -15.94 -5.26 23.74
C ALA A 295 -15.76 -3.74 23.95
N ALA A 296 -15.00 -3.37 24.98
CA ALA A 296 -14.64 -1.98 25.21
C ALA A 296 -13.89 -1.43 23.98
N PRO A 297 -14.22 -0.22 23.50
CA PRO A 297 -13.52 0.40 22.38
C PRO A 297 -12.04 0.54 22.74
N THR A 298 -11.17 -0.14 21.99
CA THR A 298 -9.73 -0.07 22.20
C THR A 298 -9.22 1.24 21.59
N SER A 299 -8.73 2.13 22.45
CA SER A 299 -8.11 3.38 22.00
C SER A 299 -6.83 3.11 21.21
N TRP A 300 -6.47 4.00 20.29
CA TRP A 300 -5.23 3.92 19.50
C TRP A 300 -3.96 3.78 20.37
N ALA A 301 -3.95 4.41 21.55
CA ALA A 301 -2.89 4.27 22.53
C ALA A 301 -2.78 2.84 23.11
N GLN A 302 -3.91 2.18 23.38
CA GLN A 302 -3.94 0.77 23.79
C GLN A 302 -3.52 -0.16 22.65
N ALA A 303 -3.89 0.18 21.41
CA ALA A 303 -3.51 -0.60 20.25
C ALA A 303 -1.99 -0.53 19.97
N ARG A 304 -1.33 0.62 20.22
CA ARG A 304 0.14 0.74 20.16
C ARG A 304 0.86 -0.15 21.18
N ALA A 305 0.36 -0.20 22.41
CA ALA A 305 0.90 -1.10 23.44
C ALA A 305 0.67 -2.58 23.09
N ALA A 306 -0.51 -2.90 22.53
CA ALA A 306 -0.86 -4.23 22.06
C ALA A 306 -0.02 -4.68 20.85
N VAL A 307 0.39 -3.78 19.94
CA VAL A 307 1.31 -4.12 18.84
C VAL A 307 2.68 -4.51 19.39
N VAL A 308 3.27 -3.74 20.31
CA VAL A 308 4.56 -4.11 20.92
C VAL A 308 4.44 -5.44 21.69
N ALA A 309 3.36 -5.63 22.44
CA ALA A 309 3.12 -6.87 23.17
C ALA A 309 2.85 -8.08 22.25
N ALA A 310 2.08 -7.91 21.17
CA ALA A 310 1.82 -8.96 20.18
C ALA A 310 3.07 -9.30 19.39
N VAL A 311 3.87 -8.30 19.00
CA VAL A 311 5.15 -8.47 18.31
C VAL A 311 6.16 -9.20 19.20
N LEU A 312 6.17 -8.95 20.51
CA LEU A 312 6.97 -9.71 21.48
C LEU A 312 6.40 -11.10 21.78
N ALA A 313 5.08 -11.27 21.87
CA ALA A 313 4.43 -12.57 22.09
C ALA A 313 4.61 -13.51 20.89
N MET A 314 4.62 -12.96 19.67
CA MET A 314 4.91 -13.71 18.43
C MET A 314 6.35 -14.26 18.38
N LEU A 315 7.28 -13.74 19.19
CA LEU A 315 8.65 -14.24 19.32
C LEU A 315 8.82 -15.31 20.41
N VAL A 316 7.91 -15.38 21.39
CA VAL A 316 7.98 -16.33 22.51
C VAL A 316 7.31 -17.67 22.16
N LEU A 317 6.48 -17.69 21.12
CA LEU A 317 5.78 -18.88 20.61
C LEU A 317 6.42 -19.48 19.34
N ALA A 318 7.53 -18.91 18.87
CA ALA A 318 8.29 -19.40 17.71
C ALA A 318 9.56 -20.17 18.12
#